data_AF-A0A1F9F3B5-F1
#
_entry.id   AF-A0A1F9F3B5-F1
#
_cell.length_a   1.000
_cell.length_b   1.000
_cell.length_c   1.000
_cell.angle_alpha   90.00
_cell.angle_beta   90.00
_cell.angle_gamma   90.00
#
_symmetry.space_group_name_H-M   'P 1'
#
loop_
_entity.id
_entity.type
_entity.pdbx_description
1 polymer ?
#
loop_
_entity_poly.entity_id
_entity_poly.type
_entity_poly.pdbx_seq_one_letter_code
_entity_poly.pdbx_strand_id
1 'polypeptide(L)'
;MSELASLGLVVVALAFAECAWWVRHGAVVLRVPLFFWGASLATLSSSLGNERGAFALQNPLPPFGRAYVLEPWPFSVGVDGVVSARAFSFGSEQRPAGPIRRFAWDEIEALDRDDATLRVNGAPFATCGSRHHAEAALRVLQALEQAKPKDRAGTLDDLIAAHLDPDELLERTARHRSLGAAPLIASVGLFLALFVAIPFEVAQRGLEQWPRLVLLLFAWVALTALSTWMAHRGLYGKRGDTLGATRGERWGQLVLMFLAPYTALRANDRLGRNLLAGLHPMAGALALARPDRGHDAVLRGLRDLHTPRALALDAAGLAIEADFRARLLHAAKKRAEGRGVDVAALARAPELRAGQAAWCPRCLVRYRQAGGNCADCGVALSSAT
;
A
#
# COMPACT_ATOMS: atom_id res chain seq x y z
N MET A 1 -14.08 -34.19 -18.50
CA MET A 1 -12.88 -33.37 -18.78
C MET A 1 -11.69 -34.29 -18.78
N SER A 2 -10.71 -34.09 -19.67
CA SER A 2 -9.46 -34.85 -19.59
C SER A 2 -8.67 -34.48 -18.33
N GLU A 3 -7.82 -35.37 -17.84
CA GLU A 3 -6.91 -35.09 -16.72
C GLU A 3 -6.04 -33.85 -16.98
N LEU A 4 -5.59 -33.69 -18.24
CA LEU A 4 -4.83 -32.53 -18.69
C LEU A 4 -5.61 -31.21 -18.55
N ALA A 5 -6.90 -31.21 -18.92
CA ALA A 5 -7.75 -30.03 -18.75
C ALA A 5 -7.94 -29.67 -17.28
N SER A 6 -8.04 -30.68 -16.40
CA SER A 6 -8.16 -30.48 -14.96
C SER A 6 -6.87 -29.90 -14.37
N LEU A 7 -5.70 -30.42 -14.76
CA LEU A 7 -4.40 -29.86 -14.36
C LEU A 7 -4.21 -28.43 -14.85
N GLY A 8 -4.57 -28.16 -16.12
CA GLY A 8 -4.53 -26.82 -16.69
C GLY A 8 -5.40 -25.84 -15.90
N LEU A 9 -6.62 -26.25 -15.52
CA LEU A 9 -7.52 -25.45 -14.70
C LEU A 9 -6.92 -25.15 -13.32
N VAL A 10 -6.26 -26.13 -12.68
CA VAL A 10 -5.57 -25.92 -11.40
C VAL A 10 -4.44 -24.89 -11.54
N VAL A 11 -3.62 -24.99 -12.59
CA VAL A 11 -2.54 -24.00 -12.84
C VAL A 11 -3.11 -22.61 -13.08
N VAL A 12 -4.19 -22.50 -13.87
CA VAL A 12 -4.90 -21.23 -14.09
C VAL A 12 -5.44 -20.68 -12.77
N ALA A 13 -6.10 -21.50 -11.95
CA ALA A 13 -6.65 -21.09 -10.67
C ALA A 13 -5.56 -20.60 -9.70
N LEU A 14 -4.42 -21.29 -9.63
CA LEU A 14 -3.26 -20.87 -8.83
C LEU A 14 -2.67 -19.55 -9.33
N ALA A 15 -2.54 -19.38 -10.65
CA ALA A 15 -2.08 -18.12 -11.25
C ALA A 15 -3.05 -16.96 -10.95
N PHE A 16 -4.37 -17.22 -10.91
CA PHE A 16 -5.37 -16.24 -10.49
C PHE A 16 -5.35 -15.97 -8.99
N ALA A 17 -5.07 -16.97 -8.15
CA ALA A 17 -4.93 -16.78 -6.71
C ALA A 17 -3.76 -15.83 -6.39
N GLU A 18 -2.66 -15.89 -7.14
CA GLU A 18 -1.54 -14.94 -7.03
C GLU A 18 -1.91 -13.50 -7.43
N CYS A 19 -3.04 -13.26 -8.10
CA CYS A 19 -3.56 -11.91 -8.34
C CYS A 19 -4.09 -11.25 -7.06
N ALA A 20 -4.46 -12.03 -6.05
CA ALA A 20 -5.05 -11.54 -4.82
C ALA A 20 -3.96 -11.23 -3.80
N TRP A 21 -3.80 -9.96 -3.45
CA TRP A 21 -2.97 -9.55 -2.32
C TRP A 21 -3.81 -9.37 -1.08
N TRP A 22 -3.40 -10.03 0.00
CA TRP A 22 -3.80 -9.62 1.33
C TRP A 22 -3.04 -8.35 1.71
N VAL A 23 -3.74 -7.24 1.88
CA VAL A 23 -3.16 -5.97 2.33
C VAL A 23 -3.92 -5.44 3.55
N ARG A 24 -3.22 -4.70 4.41
CA ARG A 24 -3.76 -4.18 5.66
C ARG A 24 -4.78 -3.07 5.40
N HIS A 25 -5.75 -2.90 6.29
CA HIS A 25 -6.66 -1.74 6.25
C HIS A 25 -5.89 -0.43 6.23
N GLY A 26 -6.41 0.56 5.51
CA GLY A 26 -5.75 1.84 5.23
C GLY A 26 -4.64 1.79 4.18
N ALA A 27 -4.21 0.60 3.74
CA ALA A 27 -3.33 0.47 2.59
C ALA A 27 -4.07 0.80 1.29
N VAL A 28 -3.32 1.28 0.30
CA VAL A 28 -3.81 1.56 -1.05
C VAL A 28 -2.98 0.77 -2.04
N VAL A 29 -3.65 0.08 -2.96
CA VAL A 29 -2.98 -0.61 -4.05
C VAL A 29 -3.09 0.22 -5.32
N LEU A 30 -1.96 0.69 -5.82
CA LEU A 30 -1.85 1.33 -7.12
C LEU A 30 -1.59 0.28 -8.18
N ARG A 31 -2.54 0.11 -9.11
CA ARG A 31 -2.40 -0.82 -10.24
C ARG A 31 -2.03 -0.02 -11.48
N VAL A 32 -0.85 -0.29 -12.02
CA VAL A 32 -0.32 0.32 -13.23
C VAL A 32 -0.34 -0.71 -14.34
N PRO A 33 -1.37 -0.71 -15.21
CA PRO A 33 -1.43 -1.63 -16.33
C PRO A 33 -0.31 -1.33 -17.34
N LEU A 34 0.07 -2.32 -18.16
CA LEU A 34 1.14 -2.17 -19.14
C LEU A 34 0.79 -1.18 -20.28
N PHE A 35 -0.48 -1.17 -20.72
CA PHE A 35 -0.90 -0.48 -21.95
C PHE A 35 -1.81 0.74 -21.73
N PHE A 36 -2.30 0.98 -20.51
CA PHE A 36 -3.22 2.10 -20.25
C PHE A 36 -2.53 3.26 -19.54
N TRP A 37 -3.05 4.47 -19.78
CA TRP A 37 -2.56 5.71 -19.20
C TRP A 37 -3.08 5.87 -17.76
N GLY A 38 -2.13 5.92 -16.82
CA GLY A 38 -2.37 6.20 -15.41
C GLY A 38 -2.68 4.97 -14.54
N ALA A 39 -2.30 5.07 -13.28
CA ALA A 39 -2.61 4.05 -12.28
C ALA A 39 -4.08 4.12 -11.87
N SER A 40 -4.68 2.96 -11.60
CA SER A 40 -5.93 2.89 -10.84
C SER A 40 -5.64 2.71 -9.36
N LEU A 41 -6.32 3.50 -8.53
CA LEU A 41 -6.32 3.35 -7.07
C LEU A 41 -7.36 2.28 -6.72
N ALA A 42 -6.91 1.11 -6.28
CA ALA A 42 -7.78 0.13 -5.67
C ALA A 42 -7.80 0.39 -4.16
N THR A 43 -8.97 0.77 -3.66
CA THR A 43 -9.28 0.71 -2.23
C THR A 43 -9.82 -0.67 -1.91
N LEU A 44 -9.64 -1.08 -0.66
CA LEU A 44 -10.04 -2.40 -0.19
C LEU A 44 -11.56 -2.49 -0.11
N SER A 45 -12.14 -3.54 -0.71
CA SER A 45 -13.55 -3.82 -0.49
C SER A 45 -13.75 -4.37 0.92
N SER A 46 -14.65 -3.76 1.68
CA SER A 46 -15.04 -4.25 3.01
C SER A 46 -15.65 -5.66 2.95
N SER A 47 -16.18 -6.08 1.80
CA SER A 47 -16.84 -7.38 1.60
C SER A 47 -15.90 -8.59 1.58
N LEU A 48 -14.60 -8.41 1.32
CA LEU A 48 -13.62 -9.51 1.20
C LEU A 48 -12.43 -9.27 2.14
N GLY A 49 -12.71 -8.97 3.40
CA GLY A 49 -11.69 -8.71 4.42
C GLY A 49 -12.11 -9.13 5.83
N ASN A 50 -11.18 -8.96 6.77
CA ASN A 50 -11.39 -9.11 8.21
C ASN A 50 -10.70 -7.94 8.95
N GLU A 51 -10.65 -7.95 10.28
CA GLU A 51 -10.06 -6.85 11.07
C GLU A 51 -8.57 -6.56 10.77
N ARG A 52 -7.84 -7.53 10.19
CA ARG A 52 -6.41 -7.42 9.89
C ARG A 52 -6.13 -6.87 8.50
N GLY A 53 -7.10 -6.90 7.60
CA GLY A 53 -6.90 -6.48 6.21
C GLY A 53 -7.98 -7.00 5.27
N ALA A 54 -7.75 -6.81 3.99
CA ALA A 54 -8.68 -7.25 2.95
C ALA A 54 -7.92 -7.64 1.69
N PHE A 55 -8.63 -8.36 0.81
CA PHE A 55 -8.10 -8.68 -0.51
C PHE A 55 -8.14 -7.47 -1.43
N ALA A 56 -7.00 -7.17 -2.04
CA ALA A 56 -6.88 -6.32 -3.20
C ALA A 56 -6.51 -7.16 -4.41
N LEU A 57 -7.33 -7.09 -5.46
CA LEU A 57 -7.00 -7.72 -6.73
C LEU A 57 -6.02 -6.83 -7.50
N GLN A 58 -4.86 -7.37 -7.83
CA GLN A 58 -3.89 -6.76 -8.73
C GLN A 58 -4.41 -6.73 -10.18
N ASN A 59 -3.53 -6.47 -11.16
CA ASN A 59 -3.88 -6.65 -12.57
C ASN A 59 -4.27 -8.12 -12.82
N PRO A 60 -5.52 -8.42 -13.23
CA PRO A 60 -6.03 -9.79 -13.29
C PRO A 60 -5.37 -10.64 -14.39
N LEU A 61 -4.69 -9.99 -15.34
CA LEU A 61 -3.94 -10.63 -16.41
C LEU A 61 -2.43 -10.46 -16.14
N PRO A 62 -1.79 -11.36 -15.36
CA PRO A 62 -0.34 -11.39 -15.31
C PRO A 62 0.23 -11.69 -16.69
N PRO A 63 1.44 -11.22 -16.98
CA PRO A 63 2.30 -10.32 -16.19
C PRO A 63 2.11 -8.85 -16.60
N PHE A 64 0.96 -8.48 -17.18
CA PHE A 64 0.77 -7.24 -17.95
C PHE A 64 0.55 -5.98 -17.09
N GLY A 65 1.41 -5.77 -16.09
CA GLY A 65 1.42 -4.53 -15.33
C GLY A 65 2.37 -4.57 -14.14
N ARG A 66 2.14 -3.61 -13.25
CA ARG A 66 2.79 -3.46 -11.95
C ARG A 66 1.72 -3.15 -10.92
N ALA A 67 1.94 -3.58 -9.69
CA ALA A 67 1.19 -3.12 -8.54
C ALA A 67 2.14 -2.60 -7.46
N TYR A 68 1.72 -1.54 -6.78
CA TYR A 68 2.42 -0.96 -5.64
C TYR A 68 1.48 -0.90 -4.44
N VAL A 69 2.02 -1.14 -3.26
CA VAL A 69 1.30 -0.96 -2.00
C VAL A 69 1.85 0.28 -1.30
N LEU A 70 0.94 1.18 -0.93
CA LEU A 70 1.23 2.35 -0.11
C LEU A 70 0.46 2.22 1.19
N GLU A 71 1.11 2.54 2.30
CA GLU A 71 0.53 2.48 3.62
C GLU A 71 0.83 3.77 4.37
N PRO A 72 -0.15 4.37 5.08
CA PRO A 72 0.15 5.43 6.02
C PRO A 72 0.95 4.87 7.20
N TRP A 73 1.55 5.73 8.01
CA TRP A 73 2.14 5.28 9.27
C TRP A 73 1.09 4.60 10.15
N PRO A 74 1.46 3.53 10.87
CA PRO A 74 0.52 2.79 11.69
C PRO A 74 0.28 3.45 13.06
N PHE A 75 0.81 4.65 13.30
CA PHE A 75 0.78 5.41 14.54
C PHE A 75 0.62 6.91 14.25
N SER A 76 0.42 7.70 15.31
CA SER A 76 0.49 9.16 15.31
C SER A 76 1.63 9.60 16.22
N VAL A 77 2.38 10.62 15.78
CA VAL A 77 3.56 11.15 16.46
C VAL A 77 3.41 12.65 16.67
N GLY A 78 3.71 13.11 17.88
CA GLY A 78 3.74 14.52 18.23
C GLY A 78 5.06 14.88 18.89
N VAL A 79 5.22 16.16 19.24
CA VAL A 79 6.40 16.65 19.96
C VAL A 79 6.60 16.00 21.34
N ASP A 80 5.51 15.60 21.99
CA ASP A 80 5.54 15.08 23.37
C ASP A 80 5.56 13.55 23.44
N GLY A 81 5.20 12.85 22.37
CA GLY A 81 5.24 11.39 22.35
C GLY A 81 4.69 10.74 21.10
N VAL A 82 4.36 9.46 21.23
CA VAL A 82 3.82 8.61 20.17
C VAL A 82 2.61 7.82 20.69
N VAL A 83 1.62 7.61 19.82
CA VAL A 83 0.43 6.82 20.11
C VAL A 83 0.14 5.81 19.00
N SER A 84 -0.19 4.56 19.35
CA SER A 84 -0.48 3.48 18.39
C SER A 84 -1.87 3.59 17.73
N ALA A 85 -2.33 4.82 17.52
CA ALA A 85 -3.55 5.15 16.80
C ALA A 85 -3.19 5.85 15.48
N ARG A 86 -3.96 5.61 14.42
CA ARG A 86 -3.75 6.25 13.11
C ARG A 86 -4.60 7.50 12.99
N ALA A 87 -3.97 8.62 12.64
CA ALA A 87 -4.69 9.84 12.26
C ALA A 87 -5.45 9.69 10.92
N PHE A 88 -5.10 8.69 10.11
CA PHE A 88 -5.58 8.54 8.75
C PHE A 88 -6.16 7.16 8.44
N SER A 89 -7.24 7.13 7.66
CA SER A 89 -7.98 5.95 7.22
C SER A 89 -8.41 6.11 5.75
N PHE A 90 -7.53 5.69 4.83
CA PHE A 90 -7.83 5.76 3.40
C PHE A 90 -8.82 4.66 3.00
N GLY A 91 -10.08 5.03 2.76
CA GLY A 91 -11.09 4.17 2.14
C GLY A 91 -11.57 2.95 2.95
N SER A 92 -10.86 2.55 4.01
CA SER A 92 -11.32 1.52 4.94
C SER A 92 -12.01 2.18 6.14
N GLU A 93 -13.27 1.82 6.36
CA GLU A 93 -14.04 2.29 7.51
C GLU A 93 -13.59 1.65 8.82
N GLN A 94 -12.79 0.58 8.77
CA GLN A 94 -12.33 -0.12 9.96
C GLN A 94 -10.95 0.39 10.37
N ARG A 95 -10.84 0.81 11.62
CA ARG A 95 -9.55 0.94 12.30
C ARG A 95 -9.14 -0.44 12.80
N PRO A 96 -7.86 -0.82 12.72
CA PRO A 96 -7.41 -2.11 13.23
C PRO A 96 -7.78 -2.24 14.72
N ALA A 97 -8.36 -3.37 15.10
CA ALA A 97 -8.57 -3.71 16.50
C ALA A 97 -7.21 -3.94 17.16
N GLY A 98 -6.95 -3.27 18.28
CA GLY A 98 -5.72 -3.44 19.04
C GLY A 98 -5.66 -2.52 20.25
N PRO A 99 -4.89 -2.87 21.29
CA PRO A 99 -4.70 -2.00 22.44
C PRO A 99 -4.00 -0.72 21.99
N ILE A 100 -4.63 0.41 22.29
CA ILE A 100 -4.01 1.70 22.03
C ILE A 100 -3.01 1.99 23.16
N ARG A 101 -1.77 2.26 22.77
CA ARG A 101 -0.65 2.53 23.67
C ARG A 101 -0.12 3.93 23.38
N ARG A 102 0.28 4.62 24.43
CA ARG A 102 0.90 5.94 24.38
C ARG A 102 2.22 5.87 25.13
N PHE A 103 3.25 6.50 24.59
CA PHE A 103 4.53 6.71 25.25
C PHE A 103 4.96 8.15 25.05
N ALA A 104 5.34 8.83 26.12
CA ALA A 104 6.13 10.05 26.03
C ALA A 104 7.55 9.71 25.56
N TRP A 105 8.26 10.65 24.95
CA TRP A 105 9.58 10.37 24.39
C TRP A 105 10.62 9.97 25.44
N ASP A 106 10.49 10.44 26.68
CA ASP A 106 11.34 10.10 27.83
C ASP A 106 10.99 8.75 28.47
N GLU A 107 9.81 8.19 28.18
CA GLU A 107 9.39 6.84 28.60
C GLU A 107 9.90 5.74 27.64
N ILE A 108 10.49 6.12 26.50
CA ILE A 108 10.98 5.17 25.49
C ILE A 108 12.43 4.81 25.80
N GLU A 109 12.64 3.57 26.24
CA GLU A 109 13.97 3.01 26.52
C GLU A 109 14.52 2.23 25.32
N ALA A 110 13.63 1.60 24.55
CA ALA A 110 14.01 0.79 23.39
C ALA A 110 12.96 0.87 22.27
N LEU A 111 13.46 1.12 21.06
CA LEU A 111 12.71 1.03 19.80
C LEU A 111 13.27 -0.09 18.94
N ASP A 112 12.45 -1.08 18.62
CA ASP A 112 12.83 -2.17 17.73
C ASP A 112 11.69 -2.58 16.79
N ARG A 113 11.96 -3.61 15.99
CA ARG A 113 10.95 -4.29 15.17
C ARG A 113 11.13 -5.80 15.25
N ASP A 114 10.01 -6.51 15.27
CA ASP A 114 9.91 -7.94 15.04
C ASP A 114 9.09 -8.17 13.76
N ASP A 115 9.77 -8.56 12.68
CA ASP A 115 9.22 -8.64 11.32
C ASP A 115 8.45 -7.38 10.88
N ALA A 116 7.11 -7.44 10.80
CA ALA A 116 6.22 -6.35 10.43
C ALA A 116 5.64 -5.58 11.63
N THR A 117 6.02 -5.94 12.86
CA THR A 117 5.54 -5.31 14.10
C THR A 117 6.61 -4.44 14.73
N LEU A 118 6.26 -3.18 14.98
CA LEU A 118 7.04 -2.24 15.78
C LEU A 118 6.86 -2.56 17.26
N ARG A 119 7.94 -2.50 18.05
CA ARG A 119 7.87 -2.64 19.50
C ARG A 119 8.49 -1.43 20.18
N VAL A 120 7.90 -1.05 21.30
CA VAL A 120 8.39 0.00 22.20
C VAL A 120 8.56 -0.66 23.57
N ASN A 121 9.75 -0.54 24.16
CA ASN A 121 10.12 -1.19 25.42
C ASN A 121 9.83 -2.71 25.40
N GLY A 122 10.15 -3.36 24.28
CA GLY A 122 9.89 -4.78 24.07
C GLY A 122 8.43 -5.19 23.88
N ALA A 123 7.45 -4.27 23.98
CA ALA A 123 6.04 -4.60 23.80
C ALA A 123 5.53 -4.25 22.40
N PRO A 124 4.65 -5.08 21.78
CA PRO A 124 4.04 -4.76 20.49
C PRO A 124 3.32 -3.41 20.53
N PHE A 125 3.74 -2.49 19.66
CA PHE A 125 3.22 -1.14 19.58
C PHE A 125 2.30 -0.96 18.38
N ALA A 126 2.79 -1.25 17.17
CA ALA A 126 1.99 -1.11 15.96
C ALA A 126 2.43 -2.13 14.89
N THR A 127 1.49 -2.61 14.07
CA THR A 127 1.77 -3.57 13.00
C THR A 127 1.61 -2.91 11.63
N CYS A 128 2.61 -3.11 10.76
CA CYS A 128 2.64 -2.70 9.36
C CYS A 128 2.19 -3.84 8.44
N GLY A 129 1.88 -3.57 7.18
CA GLY A 129 1.55 -4.60 6.19
C GLY A 129 2.76 -5.33 5.61
N SER A 130 3.98 -4.85 5.89
CA SER A 130 5.22 -5.57 5.55
C SER A 130 6.39 -5.16 6.46
N ARG A 131 7.43 -5.99 6.47
CA ARG A 131 8.72 -5.72 7.11
C ARG A 131 9.35 -4.40 6.64
N HIS A 132 9.28 -4.10 5.35
CA HIS A 132 9.86 -2.86 4.79
C HIS A 132 9.13 -1.62 5.29
N HIS A 133 7.81 -1.69 5.43
CA HIS A 133 7.04 -0.59 5.99
C HIS A 133 7.28 -0.42 7.49
N ALA A 134 7.44 -1.52 8.25
CA ALA A 134 7.88 -1.47 9.64
C ALA A 134 9.26 -0.83 9.77
N GLU A 135 10.21 -1.19 8.91
CA GLU A 135 11.55 -0.60 8.92
C GLU A 135 11.56 0.89 8.54
N ALA A 136 10.72 1.30 7.59
CA ALA A 136 10.54 2.73 7.29
C ALA A 136 9.92 3.48 8.48
N ALA A 137 8.91 2.89 9.12
CA ALA A 137 8.23 3.49 10.27
C ALA A 137 9.12 3.54 11.53
N LEU A 138 9.95 2.52 11.76
CA LEU A 138 10.93 2.51 12.87
C LEU A 138 11.94 3.64 12.73
N ARG A 139 12.42 3.92 11.51
CA ARG A 139 13.34 5.04 11.25
C ARG A 139 12.73 6.40 11.57
N VAL A 140 11.43 6.58 11.32
CA VAL A 140 10.69 7.78 11.71
C VAL A 140 10.72 7.94 13.23
N LEU A 141 10.42 6.87 13.98
CA LEU A 141 10.43 6.91 15.44
C LEU A 141 11.83 7.18 16.01
N GLN A 142 12.86 6.51 15.47
CA GLN A 142 14.25 6.70 15.88
C GLN A 142 14.75 8.13 15.59
N ALA A 143 14.39 8.70 14.44
CA ALA A 143 14.74 10.08 14.11
C ALA A 143 14.14 11.09 15.11
N LEU A 144 12.89 10.86 15.55
CA LEU A 144 12.20 11.72 16.50
C LEU A 144 12.69 11.54 17.95
N GLU A 145 13.02 10.30 18.34
CA GLU A 145 13.65 9.98 19.63
C GLU A 145 15.02 10.67 19.77
N GLN A 146 15.85 10.58 18.71
CA GLN A 146 17.19 11.17 18.68
C GLN A 146 17.18 12.70 18.56
N ALA A 147 16.09 13.28 18.07
CA ALA A 147 15.94 14.72 17.98
C ALA A 147 15.83 15.36 19.37
N LYS A 148 16.55 16.47 19.58
CA LYS A 148 16.43 17.27 20.81
C LYS A 148 14.98 17.78 20.94
N PRO A 149 14.43 17.94 22.16
CA PRO A 149 13.05 18.37 22.35
C PRO A 149 12.67 19.63 21.56
N LYS A 150 13.58 20.62 21.50
CA LYS A 150 13.38 21.88 20.75
C LYS A 150 13.36 21.73 19.23
N ASP A 151 14.00 20.69 18.68
CA ASP A 151 14.17 20.49 17.24
C ASP A 151 13.14 19.48 16.68
N ARG A 152 12.49 18.70 17.57
CA ARG A 152 11.60 17.59 17.22
C ARG A 152 10.41 18.02 16.35
N ALA A 153 9.84 19.20 16.58
CA ALA A 153 8.76 19.73 15.76
C ALA A 153 9.19 19.91 14.29
N GLY A 154 10.37 20.50 14.06
CA GLY A 154 10.92 20.67 12.71
C GLY A 154 11.26 19.32 12.06
N THR A 155 11.87 18.41 12.83
CA THR A 155 12.14 17.04 12.36
C THR A 155 10.85 16.31 11.96
N LEU A 156 9.77 16.46 12.72
CA LEU A 156 8.47 15.86 12.40
C LEU A 156 7.90 16.45 11.10
N ASP A 157 7.96 17.76 10.92
CA ASP A 157 7.47 18.42 9.70
C ASP A 157 8.25 17.96 8.45
N ASP A 158 9.57 17.81 8.56
CA ASP A 158 10.42 17.29 7.48
C ASP A 158 10.08 15.83 7.14
N LEU A 159 9.89 14.98 8.16
CA LEU A 159 9.51 13.58 7.99
C LEU A 159 8.13 13.45 7.33
N ILE A 160 7.15 14.29 7.73
CA ILE A 160 5.84 14.34 7.09
C ILE A 160 5.95 14.80 5.64
N ALA A 161 6.77 15.83 5.37
CA ALA A 161 6.97 16.36 4.02
C ALA A 161 7.61 15.32 3.09
N ALA A 162 8.56 14.52 3.59
CA ALA A 162 9.18 13.40 2.88
C ALA A 162 8.21 12.22 2.70
N HIS A 163 7.38 11.93 3.71
CA HIS A 163 6.34 10.90 3.62
C HIS A 163 5.32 11.23 2.53
N LEU A 164 5.03 12.52 2.30
CA LEU A 164 4.11 13.02 1.29
C LEU A 164 4.79 13.37 -0.06
N ASP A 165 6.01 12.94 -0.32
CA ASP A 165 6.77 13.35 -1.52
C ASP A 165 6.33 12.58 -2.78
N PRO A 166 5.61 13.21 -3.73
CA PRO A 166 5.24 12.57 -5.00
C PRO A 166 6.41 12.38 -5.95
N ASP A 167 7.49 13.16 -5.83
CA ASP A 167 8.62 13.14 -6.75
C ASP A 167 9.56 11.98 -6.45
N GLU A 168 9.87 11.73 -5.17
CA GLU A 168 10.56 10.50 -4.74
C GLU A 168 9.79 9.25 -5.20
N LEU A 169 8.46 9.30 -5.18
CA LEU A 169 7.61 8.22 -5.66
C LEU A 169 7.77 7.99 -7.18
N LEU A 170 7.80 9.07 -7.97
CA LEU A 170 8.05 8.99 -9.41
C LEU A 170 9.45 8.46 -9.70
N GLU A 171 10.48 8.89 -8.96
CA GLU A 171 11.85 8.41 -9.11
C GLU A 171 11.94 6.89 -8.84
N ARG A 172 11.41 6.43 -7.69
CA ARG A 172 11.41 5.00 -7.34
C ARG A 172 10.69 4.17 -8.39
N THR A 173 9.54 4.61 -8.87
CA THR A 173 8.78 3.87 -9.88
C THR A 173 9.40 3.92 -11.28
N ALA A 174 10.08 5.01 -11.65
CA ALA A 174 10.87 5.07 -12.88
C ALA A 174 12.03 4.08 -12.85
N ARG A 175 12.74 4.01 -11.72
CA ARG A 175 13.81 3.03 -11.49
C ARG A 175 13.30 1.59 -11.49
N HIS A 176 12.14 1.33 -10.90
CA HIS A 176 11.50 0.02 -11.01
C HIS A 176 11.11 -0.31 -12.45
N ARG A 177 10.68 0.69 -13.24
CA ARG A 177 10.38 0.49 -14.66
C ARG A 177 11.60 0.04 -15.44
N SER A 178 12.75 0.68 -15.22
CA SER A 178 13.99 0.37 -15.94
C SER A 178 14.57 -0.98 -15.50
N LEU A 179 14.68 -1.23 -14.19
CA LEU A 179 15.24 -2.48 -13.66
C LEU A 179 14.27 -3.67 -13.78
N GLY A 180 12.97 -3.40 -13.77
CA GLY A 180 11.90 -4.39 -13.89
C GLY A 180 11.57 -4.81 -15.32
N ALA A 181 12.18 -4.20 -16.34
CA ALA A 181 11.91 -4.53 -17.74
C ALA A 181 12.28 -5.98 -18.08
N ALA A 182 13.48 -6.43 -17.67
CA ALA A 182 13.92 -7.80 -17.90
C ALA A 182 13.04 -8.87 -17.22
N PRO A 183 12.74 -8.80 -15.90
CA PRO A 183 11.86 -9.77 -15.27
C PRO A 183 10.43 -9.72 -15.83
N LEU A 184 9.94 -8.56 -16.26
CA LEU A 184 8.67 -8.45 -16.97
C LEU A 184 8.67 -9.25 -18.28
N ILE A 185 9.68 -9.03 -19.14
CA ILE A 185 9.81 -9.76 -20.42
C ILE A 185 9.93 -11.27 -20.18
N ALA A 186 10.75 -11.68 -19.21
CA ALA A 186 10.90 -13.09 -18.85
C ALA A 186 9.58 -13.70 -18.33
N SER A 187 8.83 -12.95 -17.52
CA SER A 187 7.50 -13.36 -17.04
C SER A 187 6.49 -13.49 -18.19
N VAL A 188 6.55 -12.62 -19.21
CA VAL A 188 5.70 -12.72 -20.42
C VAL A 188 6.06 -13.98 -21.20
N GLY A 189 7.35 -14.24 -21.40
CA GLY A 189 7.82 -15.48 -22.04
C GLY A 189 7.37 -16.73 -21.30
N LEU A 190 7.49 -16.73 -19.96
CA LEU A 190 7.00 -17.82 -19.11
C LEU A 190 5.48 -18.00 -19.21
N PHE A 191 4.72 -16.91 -19.25
CA PHE A 191 3.26 -16.94 -19.43
C PHE A 191 2.90 -17.60 -20.77
N LEU A 192 3.51 -17.16 -21.86
CA LEU A 192 3.28 -17.72 -23.19
C LEU A 192 3.70 -19.19 -23.25
N ALA A 193 4.80 -19.56 -22.59
CA ALA A 193 5.22 -20.95 -22.49
C ALA A 193 4.17 -21.81 -21.77
N LEU A 194 3.71 -21.39 -20.59
CA LEU A 194 2.78 -22.14 -19.75
C LEU A 194 1.36 -22.25 -20.32
N PHE A 195 0.82 -21.15 -20.86
CA PHE A 195 -0.60 -21.09 -21.23
C PHE A 195 -0.86 -21.19 -22.73
N VAL A 196 0.17 -21.10 -23.57
CA VAL A 196 0.03 -21.17 -25.02
C VAL A 196 0.88 -22.29 -25.62
N ALA A 197 2.21 -22.20 -25.50
CA ALA A 197 3.12 -23.11 -26.20
C ALA A 197 3.02 -24.55 -25.69
N ILE A 198 3.08 -24.77 -24.37
CA ILE A 198 2.99 -26.12 -23.78
C ILE A 198 1.63 -26.77 -24.09
N PRO A 199 0.47 -26.13 -23.83
CA PRO A 199 -0.83 -26.72 -24.18
C PRO A 199 -0.96 -27.04 -25.67
N PHE A 200 -0.47 -26.15 -26.54
CA PHE A 200 -0.49 -26.37 -27.99
C PHE A 200 0.37 -27.57 -28.40
N GLU A 201 1.61 -27.67 -27.91
CA GLU A 201 2.53 -28.78 -28.18
C GLU A 201 1.97 -30.12 -27.69
N VAL A 202 1.38 -30.15 -26.49
CA VAL A 202 0.75 -31.37 -25.96
C VAL A 202 -0.49 -31.75 -26.77
N ALA A 203 -1.28 -30.79 -27.24
CA ALA A 203 -2.43 -31.08 -28.10
C ALA A 203 -2.03 -31.65 -29.47
N GLN A 204 -0.92 -31.18 -30.03
CA GLN A 204 -0.44 -31.59 -31.37
C GLN A 204 0.35 -32.90 -31.36
N ARG A 205 1.22 -33.08 -30.36
CA ARG A 205 2.22 -34.16 -30.32
C ARG A 205 2.08 -35.09 -29.11
N GLY A 206 1.07 -34.87 -28.27
CA GLY A 206 0.90 -35.62 -27.03
C GLY A 206 1.98 -35.29 -25.99
N LEU A 207 2.02 -36.09 -24.92
CA LEU A 207 2.96 -35.91 -23.81
C LEU A 207 4.36 -36.48 -24.08
N GLU A 208 4.63 -37.07 -25.25
CA GLU A 208 5.93 -37.67 -25.57
C GLU A 208 7.07 -36.63 -25.58
N GLN A 209 6.76 -35.37 -25.84
CA GLN A 209 7.72 -34.26 -25.82
C GLN A 209 8.00 -33.70 -24.41
N TRP A 210 7.49 -34.33 -23.34
CA TRP A 210 7.57 -33.79 -21.97
C TRP A 210 8.99 -33.38 -21.52
N PRO A 211 10.10 -34.07 -21.87
CA PRO A 211 11.42 -33.63 -21.41
C PRO A 211 11.80 -32.26 -21.98
N ARG A 212 11.44 -32.02 -23.25
CA ARG A 212 11.67 -30.73 -23.91
C ARG A 212 10.79 -29.63 -23.31
N LEU A 213 9.52 -29.94 -23.02
CA LEU A 213 8.59 -29.00 -22.40
C LEU A 213 9.02 -28.63 -20.97
N VAL A 214 9.49 -29.60 -20.18
CA VAL A 214 10.06 -29.36 -18.85
C VAL A 214 11.32 -28.52 -18.92
N LEU A 215 12.22 -28.81 -19.86
CA LEU A 215 13.44 -28.02 -20.07
C LEU A 215 13.11 -26.57 -20.46
N LEU A 216 12.16 -26.37 -21.36
CA LEU A 216 11.66 -25.06 -21.77
C LEU A 216 11.09 -24.29 -20.57
N LEU A 217 10.24 -24.94 -19.77
CA LEU A 217 9.67 -24.35 -18.57
C LEU A 217 10.77 -23.95 -17.57
N PHE A 218 11.71 -24.84 -17.30
CA PHE A 218 12.81 -24.59 -16.38
C PHE A 218 13.70 -23.42 -16.85
N ALA A 219 13.98 -23.33 -18.14
CA ALA A 219 14.74 -22.23 -18.72
C ALA A 219 14.03 -20.88 -18.50
N TRP A 220 12.72 -20.80 -18.73
CA TRP A 220 11.94 -19.58 -18.49
C TRP A 220 11.85 -19.21 -17.01
N VAL A 221 11.67 -20.19 -16.13
CA VAL A 221 11.67 -19.98 -14.67
C VAL A 221 13.04 -19.47 -14.21
N ALA A 222 14.13 -20.10 -14.65
CA ALA A 222 15.49 -19.69 -14.33
C ALA A 222 15.78 -18.26 -14.82
N LEU A 223 15.40 -17.93 -16.05
CA LEU A 223 15.57 -16.59 -16.61
C LEU A 223 14.78 -15.55 -15.79
N THR A 224 13.54 -15.87 -15.42
CA THR A 224 12.69 -14.99 -14.60
C THR A 224 13.27 -14.80 -13.20
N ALA A 225 13.74 -15.88 -12.56
CA ALA A 225 14.34 -15.84 -11.24
C ALA A 225 15.65 -15.04 -11.23
N LEU A 226 16.54 -15.26 -12.20
CA LEU A 226 17.82 -14.55 -12.31
C LEU A 226 17.63 -13.06 -12.60
N SER A 227 16.76 -12.72 -13.55
CA SER A 227 16.44 -11.32 -13.86
C SER A 227 15.79 -10.61 -12.67
N THR A 228 14.93 -11.29 -11.93
CA THR A 228 14.33 -10.76 -10.69
C THR A 228 15.36 -10.58 -9.60
N TRP A 229 16.28 -11.53 -9.41
CA TRP A 229 17.38 -11.41 -8.46
C TRP A 229 18.26 -10.18 -8.75
N MET A 230 18.59 -9.96 -10.03
CA MET A 230 19.36 -8.79 -10.47
C MET A 230 18.59 -7.48 -10.24
N ALA A 231 17.33 -7.43 -10.67
CA ALA A 231 16.46 -6.26 -10.47
C ALA A 231 16.29 -5.93 -8.99
N HIS A 232 16.05 -6.95 -8.16
CA HIS A 232 15.96 -6.83 -6.72
C HIS A 232 17.25 -6.28 -6.12
N ARG A 233 18.43 -6.80 -6.51
CA ARG A 233 19.71 -6.25 -6.05
C ARG A 233 19.89 -4.80 -6.50
N GLY A 234 19.44 -4.46 -7.70
CA GLY A 234 19.47 -3.10 -8.22
C GLY A 234 18.56 -2.14 -7.46
N LEU A 235 17.36 -2.57 -7.06
CA LEU A 235 16.38 -1.76 -6.35
C LEU A 235 16.69 -1.63 -4.85
N TYR A 236 17.05 -2.72 -4.20
CA TYR A 236 17.17 -2.81 -2.75
C TYR A 236 18.62 -2.93 -2.22
N GLY A 237 19.63 -3.00 -3.10
CA GLY A 237 21.00 -3.38 -2.69
C GLY A 237 22.11 -2.33 -2.82
N LYS A 238 21.87 -1.15 -3.42
CA LYS A 238 22.92 -0.13 -3.67
C LYS A 238 22.88 1.09 -2.76
N ARG A 239 21.80 1.28 -2.02
CA ARG A 239 21.66 2.41 -1.10
C ARG A 239 22.06 1.88 0.29
N GLY A 240 22.85 2.63 1.03
CA GLY A 240 23.02 2.44 2.48
C GLY A 240 21.68 2.47 3.23
N ASP A 241 20.59 2.81 2.53
CA ASP A 241 19.20 2.63 2.90
C ASP A 241 18.91 1.15 3.16
N THR A 242 19.14 0.81 4.42
CA THR A 242 18.41 -0.02 5.38
C THR A 242 16.98 -0.49 5.04
N LEU A 243 16.47 -0.51 3.80
CA LEU A 243 15.27 -1.29 3.45
C LEU A 243 15.57 -2.80 3.41
N GLY A 244 16.81 -3.21 3.70
CA GLY A 244 17.07 -4.39 4.52
C GLY A 244 16.56 -5.72 3.96
N ALA A 245 16.41 -5.84 2.65
CA ALA A 245 16.08 -7.13 2.06
C ALA A 245 17.27 -8.06 2.25
N THR A 246 17.13 -8.93 3.24
CA THR A 246 18.20 -9.85 3.63
C THR A 246 18.55 -10.76 2.44
N ARG A 247 19.79 -11.27 2.44
CA ARG A 247 20.16 -12.35 1.51
C ARG A 247 19.14 -13.50 1.57
N GLY A 248 18.58 -13.77 2.75
CA GLY A 248 17.51 -14.76 2.97
C GLY A 248 16.23 -14.49 2.18
N GLU A 249 15.72 -13.26 2.14
CA GLU A 249 14.49 -12.93 1.40
C GLU A 249 14.63 -13.20 -0.10
N ARG A 250 15.76 -12.78 -0.69
CA ARG A 250 16.03 -13.02 -2.12
C ARG A 250 16.13 -14.51 -2.44
N TRP A 251 16.79 -15.29 -1.57
CA TRP A 251 16.89 -16.74 -1.72
C TRP A 251 15.52 -17.41 -1.57
N GLY A 252 14.73 -17.00 -0.58
CA GLY A 252 13.37 -17.51 -0.37
C GLY A 252 12.48 -17.27 -1.60
N GLN A 253 12.53 -16.07 -2.20
CA GLN A 253 11.80 -15.76 -3.42
C GLN A 253 12.28 -16.62 -4.61
N LEU A 254 13.59 -16.82 -4.77
CA LEU A 254 14.14 -17.65 -5.83
C LEU A 254 13.68 -19.11 -5.68
N VAL A 255 13.80 -19.68 -4.48
CA VAL A 255 13.35 -21.05 -4.20
C VAL A 255 11.85 -21.18 -4.49
N LEU A 256 11.04 -20.23 -4.05
CA LEU A 256 9.60 -20.24 -4.30
C LEU A 256 9.27 -20.16 -5.79
N MET A 257 10.02 -19.39 -6.60
CA MET A 257 9.82 -19.33 -8.06
C MET A 257 10.10 -20.68 -8.75
N PHE A 258 11.10 -21.43 -8.29
CA PHE A 258 11.41 -22.76 -8.84
C PHE A 258 10.38 -23.81 -8.40
N LEU A 259 9.92 -23.76 -7.14
CA LEU A 259 8.92 -24.68 -6.62
C LEU A 259 7.51 -24.39 -7.15
N ALA A 260 7.22 -23.13 -7.46
CA ALA A 260 5.94 -22.65 -7.95
C ALA A 260 6.14 -21.73 -9.18
N PRO A 261 6.23 -22.26 -10.40
CA PRO A 261 6.42 -21.45 -11.61
C PRO A 261 5.38 -20.34 -11.80
N TYR A 262 4.14 -20.54 -11.32
CA TYR A 262 3.09 -19.52 -11.34
C TYR A 262 3.41 -18.30 -10.46
N THR A 263 4.22 -18.46 -9.41
CA THR A 263 4.79 -17.35 -8.64
C THR A 263 5.74 -16.51 -9.50
N ALA A 264 6.54 -17.15 -10.37
CA ALA A 264 7.51 -16.44 -11.21
C ALA A 264 6.81 -15.52 -12.24
N LEU A 265 5.61 -15.86 -12.71
CA LEU A 265 4.78 -14.99 -13.56
C LEU A 265 4.50 -13.61 -12.94
N ARG A 266 4.56 -13.51 -11.61
CA ARG A 266 4.29 -12.30 -10.83
C ARG A 266 5.56 -11.66 -10.26
N ALA A 267 6.74 -12.08 -10.72
CA ALA A 267 7.99 -11.62 -10.14
C ALA A 267 8.12 -10.08 -10.17
N ASN A 268 7.68 -9.45 -11.26
CA ASN A 268 7.69 -7.99 -11.40
C ASN A 268 6.69 -7.28 -10.45
N ASP A 269 5.51 -7.85 -10.19
CA ASP A 269 4.57 -7.30 -9.19
C ASP A 269 5.16 -7.40 -7.76
N ARG A 270 5.82 -8.52 -7.45
CA ARG A 270 6.48 -8.73 -6.14
C ARG A 270 7.62 -7.74 -5.90
N LEU A 271 8.40 -7.40 -6.94
CA LEU A 271 9.40 -6.34 -6.86
C LEU A 271 8.80 -4.97 -6.50
N GLY A 272 7.61 -4.67 -7.02
CA GLY A 272 6.92 -3.40 -6.77
C GLY A 272 6.22 -3.31 -5.41
N ARG A 273 5.81 -4.44 -4.82
CA ARG A 273 4.96 -4.48 -3.62
C ARG A 273 5.46 -3.60 -2.47
N ASN A 274 6.74 -3.68 -2.14
CA ASN A 274 7.36 -2.96 -1.01
C ASN A 274 8.20 -1.74 -1.43
N LEU A 275 8.26 -1.44 -2.73
CA LEU A 275 9.12 -0.39 -3.29
C LEU A 275 8.82 0.99 -2.68
N LEU A 276 7.54 1.25 -2.42
CA LEU A 276 7.03 2.53 -1.93
C LEU A 276 6.82 2.53 -0.41
N ALA A 277 7.43 1.60 0.32
CA ALA A 277 7.40 1.58 1.78
C ALA A 277 7.88 2.92 2.35
N GLY A 278 7.12 3.44 3.33
CA GLY A 278 7.38 4.74 3.93
C GLY A 278 6.90 5.95 3.14
N LEU A 279 6.16 5.78 2.03
CA LEU A 279 5.48 6.87 1.33
C LEU A 279 3.96 6.82 1.59
N HIS A 280 3.33 7.98 1.68
CA HIS A 280 1.93 8.12 2.02
C HIS A 280 1.03 7.84 0.80
N PRO A 281 -0.14 7.19 0.95
CA PRO A 281 -1.06 6.94 -0.15
C PRO A 281 -1.46 8.17 -0.98
N MET A 282 -1.59 9.34 -0.35
CA MET A 282 -1.89 10.60 -1.06
C MET A 282 -0.78 11.01 -2.03
N ALA A 283 0.50 10.77 -1.69
CA ALA A 283 1.60 11.03 -2.62
C ALA A 283 1.46 10.15 -3.88
N GLY A 284 1.09 8.88 -3.70
CA GLY A 284 0.83 7.97 -4.81
C GLY A 284 -0.36 8.35 -5.68
N ALA A 285 -1.44 8.85 -5.06
CA ALA A 285 -2.59 9.38 -5.77
C ALA A 285 -2.24 10.62 -6.61
N LEU A 286 -1.41 11.53 -6.08
CA LEU A 286 -0.93 12.71 -6.81
C LEU A 286 0.07 12.37 -7.92
N ALA A 287 0.92 11.36 -7.71
CA ALA A 287 2.02 11.04 -8.61
C ALA A 287 1.62 10.12 -9.76
N LEU A 288 0.83 9.07 -9.49
CA LEU A 288 0.65 7.96 -10.43
C LEU A 288 -0.79 7.79 -10.92
N ALA A 289 -1.79 8.22 -10.16
CA ALA A 289 -3.18 8.05 -10.56
C ALA A 289 -3.52 9.01 -11.71
N ARG A 290 -4.57 8.66 -12.48
CA ARG A 290 -5.16 9.61 -13.43
C ARG A 290 -5.60 10.88 -12.68
N PRO A 291 -5.37 12.10 -13.22
CA PRO A 291 -5.59 13.33 -12.48
C PRO A 291 -6.98 13.45 -11.83
N ASP A 292 -8.04 13.09 -12.57
CA ASP A 292 -9.42 13.09 -12.07
C ASP A 292 -9.60 12.18 -10.84
N ARG A 293 -9.09 10.95 -10.90
CA ARG A 293 -9.18 9.98 -9.82
C ARG A 293 -8.22 10.28 -8.67
N GLY A 294 -7.03 10.79 -8.99
CA GLY A 294 -6.01 11.18 -8.03
C GLY A 294 -6.47 12.34 -7.17
N HIS A 295 -7.00 13.40 -7.78
CA HIS A 295 -7.52 14.56 -7.08
C HIS A 295 -8.68 14.17 -6.16
N ASP A 296 -9.61 13.36 -6.66
CA ASP A 296 -10.77 12.92 -5.89
C ASP A 296 -10.40 12.00 -4.72
N ALA A 297 -9.34 11.19 -4.88
CA ALA A 297 -8.75 10.40 -3.81
C ALA A 297 -8.06 11.27 -2.74
N VAL A 298 -7.31 12.28 -3.16
CA VAL A 298 -6.64 13.23 -2.25
C VAL A 298 -7.66 14.04 -1.47
N LEU A 299 -8.70 14.56 -2.12
CA LEU A 299 -9.78 15.28 -1.44
C LEU A 299 -10.49 14.40 -0.41
N ARG A 300 -10.71 13.11 -0.71
CA ARG A 300 -11.22 12.15 0.28
C ARG A 300 -10.28 12.01 1.48
N GLY A 301 -8.97 11.89 1.24
CA GLY A 301 -7.98 11.84 2.31
C GLY A 301 -7.94 13.13 3.15
N LEU A 302 -7.99 14.29 2.51
CA LEU A 302 -8.02 15.57 3.20
C LEU A 302 -9.30 15.76 4.04
N ARG A 303 -10.47 15.28 3.57
CA ARG A 303 -11.70 15.25 4.37
C ARG A 303 -11.60 14.32 5.58
N ASP A 304 -10.92 13.17 5.44
CA ASP A 304 -10.68 12.26 6.57
C ASP A 304 -9.81 12.92 7.66
N LEU A 305 -8.75 13.64 7.26
CA LEU A 305 -7.89 14.38 8.19
C LEU A 305 -8.60 15.60 8.80
N HIS A 306 -9.47 16.27 8.04
CA HIS A 306 -10.23 17.42 8.53
C HIS A 306 -11.35 17.02 9.50
N THR A 307 -12.03 15.92 9.19
CA THR A 307 -13.16 15.41 9.97
C THR A 307 -12.89 13.97 10.43
N PRO A 308 -12.00 13.81 11.44
CA PRO A 308 -11.58 12.52 11.95
C PRO A 308 -12.72 11.79 12.65
N ARG A 309 -12.62 10.46 12.73
CA ARG A 309 -13.44 9.65 13.63
C ARG A 309 -12.93 9.78 15.06
N ALA A 310 -13.84 9.82 16.03
CA ALA A 310 -13.51 9.78 17.45
C ALA A 310 -12.57 8.61 17.78
N LEU A 311 -11.59 8.87 18.64
CA LEU A 311 -10.61 7.89 19.13
C LEU A 311 -10.85 7.68 20.63
N ALA A 312 -10.83 6.42 21.07
CA ALA A 312 -10.87 6.07 22.48
C ALA A 312 -9.46 6.23 23.09
N LEU A 313 -9.04 7.49 23.26
CA LEU A 313 -7.74 7.89 23.79
C LEU A 313 -7.94 8.72 25.07
N ASP A 314 -6.92 8.70 25.94
CA ASP A 314 -6.81 9.67 27.02
C ASP A 314 -6.54 11.09 26.47
N ALA A 315 -6.63 12.12 27.32
CA ALA A 315 -6.44 13.51 26.89
C ALA A 315 -5.04 13.74 26.27
N ALA A 316 -4.00 13.11 26.83
CA ALA A 316 -2.64 13.20 26.31
C ALA A 316 -2.49 12.55 24.93
N GLY A 317 -3.07 11.36 24.73
CA GLY A 317 -3.08 10.67 23.44
C GLY A 317 -3.87 11.43 22.38
N LEU A 318 -4.99 12.05 22.75
CA LEU A 318 -5.77 12.93 21.88
C LEU A 318 -4.96 14.16 21.46
N ALA A 319 -4.18 14.76 22.36
CA ALA A 319 -3.32 15.89 22.03
C ALA A 319 -2.23 15.52 21.02
N ILE A 320 -1.54 14.39 21.24
CA ILE A 320 -0.52 13.86 20.32
C ILE A 320 -1.12 13.59 18.93
N GLU A 321 -2.27 12.92 18.87
CA GLU A 321 -2.91 12.61 17.60
C GLU A 321 -3.43 13.86 16.88
N ALA A 322 -3.99 14.83 17.62
CA ALA A 322 -4.47 16.08 17.04
C ALA A 322 -3.32 16.93 16.46
N ASP A 323 -2.18 17.03 17.16
CA ASP A 323 -0.97 17.70 16.66
C ASP A 323 -0.48 17.04 15.37
N PHE A 324 -0.31 15.71 15.38
CA PHE A 324 0.10 14.96 14.20
C PHE A 324 -0.83 15.19 13.01
N ARG A 325 -2.14 15.07 13.23
CA ARG A 325 -3.16 15.24 12.20
C ARG A 325 -3.16 16.65 11.63
N ALA A 326 -3.00 17.68 12.46
CA ALA A 326 -2.94 19.06 12.01
C ALA A 326 -1.73 19.31 11.10
N ARG A 327 -0.55 18.82 11.49
CA ARG A 327 0.69 18.91 10.67
C ARG A 327 0.55 18.15 9.35
N LEU A 328 0.04 16.92 9.40
CA LEU A 328 -0.20 16.10 8.22
C LEU A 328 -1.21 16.75 7.27
N LEU A 329 -2.31 17.31 7.80
CA LEU A 329 -3.31 18.04 7.02
C LEU A 329 -2.70 19.27 6.34
N HIS A 330 -1.91 20.06 7.07
CA HIS A 330 -1.25 21.24 6.52
C HIS A 330 -0.29 20.87 5.38
N ALA A 331 0.61 19.91 5.60
CA ALA A 331 1.54 19.45 4.59
C ALA A 331 0.83 18.84 3.37
N ALA A 332 -0.23 18.05 3.59
CA ALA A 332 -0.99 17.44 2.50
C ALA A 332 -1.73 18.48 1.65
N LYS A 333 -2.35 19.50 2.27
CA LYS A 333 -2.98 20.61 1.53
C LYS A 333 -1.98 21.33 0.63
N LYS A 334 -0.83 21.73 1.19
CA LYS A 334 0.24 22.41 0.45
C LYS A 334 0.72 21.59 -0.74
N ARG A 335 0.93 20.28 -0.57
CA ARG A 335 1.34 19.38 -1.66
C ARG A 335 0.24 19.20 -2.72
N ALA A 336 -1.02 19.10 -2.30
CA ALA A 336 -2.16 18.96 -3.20
C ALA A 336 -2.36 20.22 -4.06
N GLU A 337 -2.30 21.41 -3.46
CA GLU A 337 -2.38 22.71 -4.15
C GLU A 337 -1.26 22.86 -5.18
N GLY A 338 -0.01 22.52 -4.81
CA GLY A 338 1.13 22.52 -5.73
C GLY A 338 1.00 21.56 -6.92
N ARG A 339 0.01 20.66 -6.90
CA ARG A 339 -0.32 19.73 -8.00
C ARG A 339 -1.67 20.05 -8.65
N GLY A 340 -2.26 21.21 -8.39
CA GLY A 340 -3.50 21.66 -9.02
C GLY A 340 -4.77 21.02 -8.47
N VAL A 341 -4.73 20.44 -7.27
CA VAL A 341 -5.94 20.00 -6.57
C VAL A 341 -6.64 21.23 -5.98
N ASP A 342 -7.94 21.39 -6.27
CA ASP A 342 -8.75 22.43 -5.64
C ASP A 342 -9.09 22.07 -4.19
N VAL A 343 -8.22 22.46 -3.27
CA VAL A 343 -8.39 22.24 -1.83
C VAL A 343 -9.56 23.04 -1.25
N ALA A 344 -10.00 24.13 -1.91
CA ALA A 344 -11.20 24.85 -1.49
C ALA A 344 -12.46 24.00 -1.63
N ALA A 345 -12.44 22.96 -2.47
CA ALA A 345 -13.50 21.95 -2.57
C ALA A 345 -13.77 21.21 -1.26
N LEU A 346 -12.85 21.21 -0.29
CA LEU A 346 -13.09 20.60 1.02
C LEU A 346 -14.20 21.27 1.82
N ALA A 347 -14.36 22.59 1.65
CA ALA A 347 -15.39 23.36 2.33
C ALA A 347 -16.75 23.31 1.60
N ARG A 348 -16.80 22.79 0.37
CA ARG A 348 -18.01 22.79 -0.44
C ARG A 348 -18.95 21.68 0.04
N ALA A 349 -20.10 22.08 0.59
CA ALA A 349 -21.21 21.20 0.86
C ALA A 349 -21.71 20.53 -0.44
N PRO A 350 -22.11 19.25 -0.41
CA PRO A 350 -22.76 18.64 -1.56
C PRO A 350 -24.15 19.27 -1.74
N GLU A 351 -24.56 19.45 -2.99
CA GLU A 351 -25.91 19.91 -3.32
C GLU A 351 -26.97 18.92 -2.76
N LEU A 352 -27.88 19.40 -1.91
CA LEU A 352 -28.95 18.57 -1.36
C LEU A 352 -30.11 18.47 -2.36
N ARG A 353 -30.66 17.27 -2.53
CA ARG A 353 -31.88 17.03 -3.31
C ARG A 353 -33.12 17.23 -2.43
N ALA A 354 -34.28 17.44 -3.05
CA ALA A 354 -35.56 17.51 -2.34
C ALA A 354 -35.73 16.32 -1.36
N GLY A 355 -36.09 16.62 -0.11
CA GLY A 355 -36.22 15.65 0.97
C GLY A 355 -34.91 15.24 1.66
N GLN A 356 -33.77 15.83 1.29
CA GLN A 356 -32.51 15.70 2.04
C GLN A 356 -32.31 16.93 2.91
N ALA A 357 -31.96 16.73 4.18
CA ALA A 357 -31.83 17.80 5.17
C ALA A 357 -30.39 17.97 5.69
N ALA A 358 -29.54 16.95 5.54
CA ALA A 358 -28.17 16.97 6.03
C ALA A 358 -27.22 16.14 5.15
N TRP A 359 -25.92 16.31 5.36
CA TRP A 359 -24.87 15.48 4.77
C TRP A 359 -23.78 15.15 5.78
N CYS A 360 -23.00 14.12 5.50
CA CYS A 360 -21.79 13.82 6.26
C CYS A 360 -20.61 14.64 5.71
N PRO A 361 -19.95 15.50 6.50
CA PRO A 361 -18.82 16.31 6.04
C PRO A 361 -17.58 15.49 5.64
N ARG A 362 -17.50 14.22 6.03
CA ARG A 362 -16.39 13.32 5.73
C ARG A 362 -16.60 12.53 4.43
N CYS A 363 -17.67 11.73 4.34
CA CYS A 363 -17.94 10.87 3.18
C CYS A 363 -18.86 11.51 2.13
N LEU A 364 -19.48 12.66 2.42
CA LEU A 364 -20.44 13.37 1.59
C LEU A 364 -21.76 12.61 1.30
N VAL A 365 -22.03 11.52 2.02
CA VAL A 365 -23.34 10.85 1.99
C VAL A 365 -24.41 11.80 2.49
N ARG A 366 -25.56 11.82 1.81
CA ARG A 366 -26.68 12.73 2.06
C ARG A 366 -27.78 12.01 2.82
N TYR A 367 -28.42 12.70 3.74
CA TYR A 367 -29.39 12.13 4.67
C TYR A 367 -30.71 12.90 4.63
N ARG A 368 -31.83 12.17 4.84
CA ARG A 368 -33.17 12.76 4.96
C ARG A 368 -33.39 13.43 6.32
N GLN A 369 -32.75 12.92 7.36
CA GLN A 369 -32.79 13.50 8.70
C GLN A 369 -31.86 14.71 8.80
N ALA A 370 -32.26 15.73 9.58
CA ALA A 370 -31.49 16.97 9.75
C ALA A 370 -30.29 16.83 10.71
N GLY A 371 -30.24 15.77 11.51
CA GLY A 371 -29.19 15.55 12.51
C GLY A 371 -28.91 14.06 12.79
N GLY A 372 -28.01 13.80 13.74
CA GLY A 372 -27.52 12.47 14.09
C GLY A 372 -26.10 12.22 13.58
N ASN A 373 -25.71 10.94 13.52
CA ASN A 373 -24.40 10.51 13.04
C ASN A 373 -24.52 9.77 11.71
N CYS A 374 -23.52 9.90 10.86
CA CYS A 374 -23.38 9.15 9.62
C CYS A 374 -23.32 7.64 9.92
N ALA A 375 -24.14 6.84 9.23
CA ALA A 375 -24.17 5.38 9.41
C ALA A 375 -22.85 4.69 9.03
N ASP A 376 -22.11 5.25 8.07
CA ASP A 376 -20.88 4.65 7.53
C ASP A 376 -19.63 5.05 8.34
N CYS A 377 -19.63 6.27 8.89
CA CYS A 377 -18.44 6.80 9.56
C CYS A 377 -18.62 7.31 10.99
N GLY A 378 -19.84 7.34 11.53
CA GLY A 378 -20.10 7.77 12.90
C GLY A 378 -19.89 9.27 13.17
N VAL A 379 -19.53 10.06 12.16
CA VAL A 379 -19.35 11.51 12.27
C VAL A 379 -20.70 12.22 12.30
N ALA A 380 -20.82 13.27 13.13
CA ALA A 380 -22.01 14.09 13.21
C ALA A 380 -22.39 14.71 11.85
N LEU A 381 -23.68 14.71 11.52
CA LEU A 381 -24.19 15.27 10.27
C LEU A 381 -24.20 16.80 10.31
N SER A 382 -23.91 17.41 9.15
CA SER A 382 -24.03 18.85 8.93
C SER A 382 -25.35 19.14 8.23
N SER A 383 -26.15 20.04 8.78
CA SER A 383 -27.40 20.52 8.18
C SER A 383 -27.13 21.66 7.19
N ALA A 384 -28.00 21.80 6.18
CA ALA A 384 -28.01 23.01 5.37
C ALA A 384 -28.52 24.17 6.25
N THR A 385 -27.62 25.09 6.58
CA THR A 385 -27.96 26.37 7.22
C THR A 385 -28.61 27.32 6.24
#